data_AF-A0A3Q9BR67-F1
#
_entry.id   AF-A0A3Q9BR67-F1
#
_cell.length_a   1.000
_cell.length_b   1.000
_cell.length_c   1.000
_cell.angle_alpha   90.00
_cell.angle_beta   90.00
_cell.angle_gamma   90.00
#
_symmetry.space_group_name_H-M   'P 1'
#
loop_
_entity.id
_entity.type
_entity.pdbx_description
1 polymer ?
#
loop_
_entity_poly.entity_id
_entity_poly.type
_entity_poly.pdbx_seq_one_letter_code
_entity_poly.pdbx_strand_id
1 'polypeptide(L)'
;MSAFSMPVYMVDFTPKSIAAILSPDAIGGSEVEVDVYARTDVSLKLIAKGQRLKDADDNFRIIVSADGVSNQHDWNFTILRDSADRSRKKR
;
A
#
# COMPACT_ATOMS: atom_id res chain seq x y z
N MET A 1 -16.05 -9.06 18.82
CA MET A 1 -14.72 -8.40 18.79
C MET A 1 -14.02 -8.90 17.53
N SER A 2 -13.98 -8.10 16.47
CA SER A 2 -13.18 -8.46 15.29
C SER A 2 -11.72 -8.41 15.72
N ALA A 3 -11.02 -9.54 15.68
CA ALA A 3 -9.59 -9.55 15.87
C ALA A 3 -9.00 -8.61 14.82
N PHE A 4 -8.25 -7.59 15.24
CA PHE A 4 -7.41 -6.80 14.34
C PHE A 4 -6.40 -7.78 13.72
N SER A 5 -6.77 -8.34 12.58
CA SER A 5 -5.89 -9.18 11.78
C SER A 5 -4.75 -8.27 11.34
N MET A 6 -3.57 -8.55 11.84
CA MET A 6 -2.38 -7.84 11.44
C MET A 6 -2.15 -8.05 9.93
N PRO A 7 -1.81 -6.99 9.16
CA PRO A 7 -1.51 -7.14 7.74
C PRO A 7 -0.38 -8.15 7.55
N VAL A 8 -0.58 -9.08 6.61
CA VAL A 8 0.40 -10.11 6.23
C VAL A 8 1.48 -9.50 5.34
N TYR A 9 1.09 -8.52 4.53
CA TYR A 9 1.99 -7.75 3.68
C TYR A 9 2.06 -6.29 4.12
N MET A 10 3.25 -5.71 4.03
CA MET A 10 3.56 -4.34 4.39
C MET A 10 4.04 -3.59 3.14
N VAL A 11 3.71 -2.31 3.03
CA VAL A 11 4.19 -1.46 1.92
C VAL A 11 5.68 -1.19 2.04
N ASP A 12 6.41 -1.43 0.95
CA ASP A 12 7.79 -1.02 0.79
C ASP A 12 7.83 0.38 0.14
N PHE A 13 8.39 1.36 0.85
CA PHE A 13 8.52 2.74 0.36
C PHE A 13 9.73 2.89 -0.57
N THR A 14 9.74 2.11 -1.65
CA THR A 14 10.69 2.30 -2.75
C THR A 14 10.39 3.63 -3.47
N PRO A 15 11.35 4.21 -4.22
CA PRO A 15 11.08 5.41 -5.01
C PRO A 15 9.88 5.29 -5.95
N LYS A 16 9.65 4.07 -6.47
CA LYS A 16 8.51 3.73 -7.31
C LYS A 16 7.20 3.77 -6.51
N SER A 17 7.12 3.06 -5.38
CA SER A 17 5.93 3.07 -4.51
C SER A 17 5.60 4.47 -4.01
N ILE A 18 6.62 5.26 -3.61
CA ILE A 18 6.45 6.65 -3.18
C ILE A 18 5.84 7.49 -4.31
N ALA A 19 6.42 7.42 -5.51
CA ALA A 19 5.90 8.16 -6.67
C ALA A 19 4.46 7.72 -7.02
N ALA A 20 4.17 6.42 -6.93
CA ALA A 20 2.84 5.87 -7.18
C ALA A 20 1.80 6.37 -6.17
N ILE A 21 2.08 6.31 -4.87
CA ILE A 21 1.18 6.76 -3.80
C ILE A 21 0.90 8.27 -3.87
N LEU A 22 1.93 9.06 -4.21
CA LEU A 22 1.82 10.51 -4.33
C LEU A 22 1.28 10.97 -5.69
N SER A 23 1.04 10.05 -6.63
CA SER A 23 0.61 10.40 -7.98
C SER A 23 -0.82 10.98 -8.00
N PRO A 24 -1.14 11.82 -9.00
CA PRO A 24 -2.52 12.26 -9.23
C PRO A 24 -3.49 11.09 -9.42
N ASP A 25 -3.03 9.98 -9.99
CA ASP A 25 -3.83 8.78 -10.23
C ASP A 25 -4.25 8.11 -8.91
N ALA A 26 -3.31 7.92 -7.97
CA ALA A 26 -3.62 7.38 -6.65
C ALA A 26 -4.56 8.30 -5.86
N ILE A 27 -4.32 9.62 -5.89
CA ILE A 27 -5.20 10.62 -5.26
C ILE A 27 -6.59 10.61 -5.90
N GLY A 28 -6.63 10.37 -7.21
CA GLY A 28 -7.81 10.23 -8.06
C GLY A 28 -8.63 8.96 -7.84
N GLY A 29 -8.10 7.97 -7.13
CA GLY A 29 -8.78 6.68 -6.89
C GLY A 29 -8.56 5.65 -8.00
N SER A 30 -7.61 5.90 -8.91
CA SER A 30 -7.17 4.92 -9.89
C SER A 30 -6.30 3.84 -9.23
N GLU A 31 -6.21 2.68 -9.87
CA GLU A 31 -5.26 1.64 -9.48
C GLU A 31 -3.83 2.10 -9.77
N VAL A 32 -2.94 1.94 -8.80
CA VAL A 32 -1.50 2.17 -8.95
C VAL A 32 -0.72 0.95 -8.47
N GLU A 33 0.47 0.76 -9.02
CA GLU A 33 1.34 -0.34 -8.63
C GLU A 33 2.21 0.07 -7.43
N VAL A 34 2.22 -0.75 -6.39
CA VAL A 34 3.02 -0.55 -5.18
C VAL A 34 3.83 -1.79 -4.86
N ASP A 35 5.04 -1.60 -4.34
CA ASP A 35 5.88 -2.68 -3.87
C ASP A 35 5.51 -3.00 -2.41
N VAL A 36 5.41 -4.28 -2.09
CA VAL A 36 5.13 -4.79 -0.74
C VAL A 36 6.15 -5.87 -0.36
N TYR A 37 6.29 -6.12 0.93
CA TYR A 37 7.05 -7.27 1.44
C TYR A 37 6.21 -8.08 2.43
N ALA A 38 6.50 -9.38 2.51
CA ALA A 38 5.86 -10.23 3.51
C ALA A 38 6.36 -9.84 4.91
N ARG A 39 5.44 -9.63 5.84
CA ARG A 39 5.80 -9.22 7.21
C ARG A 39 6.68 -10.25 7.93
N THR A 40 6.50 -11.53 7.61
CA THR A 40 7.29 -12.64 8.17
C THR A 40 8.66 -12.79 7.52
N ASP A 41 8.85 -12.27 6.30
CA ASP A 41 10.09 -12.35 5.55
C ASP A 41 10.25 -11.12 4.64
N VAL A 42 11.07 -10.17 5.10
CA VAL A 42 11.34 -8.91 4.41
C VAL A 42 12.11 -9.09 3.08
N SER A 43 12.72 -10.25 2.86
CA SER A 43 13.39 -10.55 1.60
C SER A 43 12.40 -10.89 0.48
N LEU A 44 11.20 -11.34 0.84
CA LEU A 44 10.12 -11.66 -0.09
C LEU A 44 9.38 -10.38 -0.49
N LYS A 45 9.87 -9.75 -1.56
CA LYS A 45 9.25 -8.57 -2.18
C LYS A 45 8.32 -8.97 -3.30
N LEU A 46 7.14 -8.36 -3.32
CA LEU A 46 6.08 -8.63 -4.29
C LEU A 46 5.53 -7.31 -4.83
N ILE A 47 4.92 -7.41 -6.01
CA ILE A 47 4.19 -6.31 -6.61
C ILE A 47 2.72 -6.45 -6.24
N ALA A 48 2.12 -5.36 -5.78
CA ALA A 48 0.73 -5.28 -5.40
C ALA A 48 0.02 -4.14 -6.12
N LYS A 49 -1.31 -4.20 -6.13
CA LYS A 49 -2.17 -3.11 -6.61
C LYS A 49 -2.70 -2.31 -5.44
N GLY A 50 -2.52 -1.00 -5.50
CA GLY A 50 -3.06 -0.04 -4.54
C GLY A 50 -4.18 0.79 -5.16
N GLN A 51 -5.26 1.04 -4.41
CA GLN A 51 -6.35 1.91 -4.86
C GLN A 51 -6.91 2.71 -3.68
N ARG A 52 -7.04 4.03 -3.84
CA ARG A 52 -7.75 4.87 -2.87
C ARG A 52 -9.26 4.68 -2.99
N LEU A 53 -9.90 4.30 -1.90
CA LEU A 53 -11.34 4.17 -1.76
C LEU A 53 -11.91 5.49 -1.23
N LYS A 54 -12.30 6.38 -2.15
CA LYS A 54 -12.76 7.74 -1.81
C LYS A 54 -14.01 7.78 -0.92
N ASP A 55 -14.85 6.75 -0.99
CA ASP A 55 -16.15 6.74 -0.32
C ASP A 55 -16.11 6.10 1.09
N ALA A 56 -15.01 5.45 1.46
CA ALA A 56 -14.88 4.71 2.72
C ALA A 56 -13.67 5.22 3.52
N ASP A 57 -13.92 6.01 4.58
CA ASP A 57 -12.96 6.44 5.61
C ASP A 57 -11.56 6.88 5.14
N ASP A 58 -11.44 7.38 3.89
CA ASP A 58 -10.18 7.68 3.22
C ASP A 58 -9.17 6.51 3.28
N ASN A 59 -9.65 5.31 2.93
CA ASN A 59 -8.81 4.12 2.89
C ASN A 59 -8.08 3.95 1.56
N PHE A 60 -6.96 3.26 1.61
CA PHE A 60 -6.15 2.81 0.49
C PHE A 60 -6.06 1.29 0.57
N ARG A 61 -6.75 0.64 -0.37
CA ARG A 61 -6.82 -0.80 -0.48
C ARG A 61 -5.61 -1.33 -1.24
N ILE A 62 -4.94 -2.29 -0.65
CA ILE A 62 -3.80 -2.97 -1.23
C ILE A 62 -4.18 -4.42 -1.45
N ILE A 63 -4.08 -4.87 -2.70
CA ILE A 63 -4.40 -6.22 -3.13
C ILE A 63 -3.08 -6.88 -3.55
N VAL A 64 -2.71 -7.93 -2.82
CA VAL A 64 -1.52 -8.73 -3.07
C VAL A 64 -1.97 -10.10 -3.56
N SER A 65 -1.64 -10.42 -4.81
CA SER A 65 -1.91 -11.74 -5.38
C SER A 65 -0.62 -12.56 -5.34
N ALA A 66 -0.56 -13.55 -4.45
CA ALA A 66 0.60 -14.43 -4.31
C ALA A 66 0.14 -15.88 -4.06
N ASP A 67 0.80 -16.84 -4.70
CA ASP A 67 0.56 -18.28 -4.49
C ASP A 67 -0.90 -18.74 -4.62
N GLY A 68 -1.66 -18.11 -5.53
CA GLY A 68 -3.09 -18.40 -5.74
C GLY A 68 -4.02 -17.84 -4.65
N VAL A 69 -3.49 -17.12 -3.66
CA VAL A 69 -4.24 -16.44 -2.61
C VAL A 69 -4.20 -14.93 -2.86
N SER A 70 -5.38 -14.30 -2.85
CA SER A 70 -5.50 -12.85 -2.88
C SER A 70 -5.67 -12.32 -1.46
N ASN A 71 -4.71 -11.55 -1.00
CA ASN A 71 -4.77 -10.86 0.29
C ASN A 71 -5.13 -9.40 0.06
N GLN A 72 -6.07 -8.90 0.85
CA GLN A 72 -6.51 -7.52 0.79
C GLN A 72 -6.27 -6.84 2.13
N HIS A 73 -5.63 -5.68 2.10
CA HIS A 73 -5.35 -4.87 3.26
C HIS A 73 -5.76 -3.43 3.01
N ASP A 74 -6.66 -2.91 3.85
CA ASP A 74 -7.08 -1.52 3.80
C ASP A 74 -6.24 -0.72 4.79
N TRP A 75 -5.56 0.31 4.29
CA TRP A 75 -4.72 1.23 5.07
C TRP A 75 -5.33 2.62 5.05
N ASN A 76 -5.12 3.43 6.08
CA ASN A 76 -5.52 4.83 5.97
C ASN A 76 -4.64 5.56 4.93
N PHE A 77 -5.27 6.14 3.91
CA PHE A 77 -4.56 6.76 2.80
C PHE A 77 -3.76 7.98 3.23
N THR A 78 -4.31 8.81 4.11
CA THR A 78 -3.61 9.99 4.65
C THR A 78 -2.32 9.60 5.37
N ILE A 79 -2.34 8.60 6.24
CA ILE A 79 -1.14 8.10 6.94
C ILE A 79 -0.12 7.52 5.94
N LEU A 80 -0.60 6.76 4.96
CA LEU A 80 0.25 6.15 3.94
C LEU A 80 0.96 7.21 3.09
N ARG A 81 0.23 8.26 2.69
CA ARG A 81 0.74 9.38 1.92
C ARG A 81 1.78 10.17 2.71
N ASP A 82 1.51 10.49 3.97
CA ASP A 82 2.46 11.21 4.83
C ASP A 82 3.74 10.40 5.06
N SER A 83 3.62 9.07 5.17
CA SER A 83 4.77 8.16 5.29
C SER A 83 5.60 8.11 4.01
N ALA A 84 4.94 8.10 2.84
CA ALA A 84 5.60 8.17 1.54
C ALA A 84 6.35 9.50 1.35
N ASP A 85 5.72 10.62 1.72
CA ASP A 85 6.34 11.95 1.61
C ASP A 85 7.57 12.10 2.52
N ARG A 86 7.50 11.58 3.76
CA ARG A 86 8.67 11.52 4.66
C ARG A 86 9.80 10.63 4.14
N SER A 87 9.45 9.56 3.42
CA SER A 87 10.40 8.59 2.86
C SER A 87 11.06 9.09 1.58
N ARG A 88 10.51 10.13 0.94
CA ARG A 88 11.17 10.87 -0.13
C ARG A 88 12.42 11.50 0.47
N LYS A 89 13.60 10.93 0.19
CA LYS A 89 14.90 11.47 0.62
C LYS A 89 14.86 12.99 0.48
N LYS A 90 14.99 13.72 1.62
CA LYS A 90 15.33 15.14 1.62
C LYS A 90 16.63 15.24 0.84
N ARG A 91 16.50 15.62 -0.42
CA ARG A 91 17.63 15.84 -1.31
C ARG A 91 18.28 17.16 -0.94
#